data_AF-A0A923U229-F1
#
_entry.id   AF-A0A923U229-F1
#
_cell.length_a   1.000
_cell.length_b   1.000
_cell.length_c   1.000
_cell.angle_alpha   90.00
_cell.angle_beta   90.00
_cell.angle_gamma   90.00
#
_symmetry.space_group_name_H-M   'P 1'
#
loop_
_entity.id
_entity.type
_entity.pdbx_description
1 polymer ?
#
loop_
_entity_poly.entity_id
_entity_poly.type
_entity_poly.pdbx_seq_one_letter_code
_entity_poly.pdbx_strand_id
1 'polypeptide(L)' 'MISLKPQFKADSRSKRMIPALGTFVRLEINLQGEEFLFLSNEVFNEIKRVEKKFNFFDLTSEISKLNKTEVGVGVS' A
#
# COMPACT_ATOMS: atom_id res chain seq x y z
N MET A 1 28.68 36.78 -19.23
CA MET A 1 27.40 36.34 -19.82
C MET A 1 26.91 35.11 -19.06
N ILE A 2 25.61 35.09 -18.76
CA ILE A 2 24.98 34.28 -17.72
C ILE A 2 25.03 32.79 -18.09
N SER A 3 25.65 31.99 -17.22
CA SER A 3 25.60 30.53 -17.27
C SER A 3 24.23 30.08 -16.77
N LEU A 4 23.35 29.69 -17.71
CA LEU A 4 22.10 28.99 -17.41
C LEU A 4 22.45 27.55 -17.02
N LYS A 5 22.86 27.34 -15.76
CA LYS A 5 22.82 25.99 -15.19
C LYS A 5 21.35 25.55 -15.18
N PRO A 6 20.98 24.39 -15.76
CA PRO A 6 19.65 23.86 -15.59
C PRO A 6 19.40 23.65 -14.09
N GLN A 7 18.48 24.43 -13.52
CA GLN A 7 17.93 24.12 -12.20
C GLN A 7 17.07 22.89 -12.38
N PHE A 8 17.66 21.71 -12.19
CA PHE A 8 16.88 20.50 -11.96
C PHE A 8 16.06 20.77 -10.68
N LYS A 9 14.76 21.09 -10.84
CA LYS A 9 13.83 21.06 -9.71
C LYS A 9 13.89 19.64 -9.18
N ALA A 10 14.47 19.47 -7.98
CA ALA A 10 14.36 18.21 -7.26
C ALA A 10 12.86 17.92 -7.11
N ASP A 11 12.39 16.84 -7.74
CA ASP A 11 11.00 16.40 -7.63
C ASP A 11 10.70 16.23 -6.13
N SER A 12 9.85 17.10 -5.56
CA SER A 12 9.62 17.22 -4.11
C SER A 12 8.84 16.06 -3.50
N ARG A 13 8.78 14.92 -4.21
CA ARG A 13 7.95 13.77 -3.87
C ARG A 13 8.62 12.94 -2.79
N SER A 14 7.99 12.85 -1.63
CA SER A 14 8.37 11.92 -0.59
C SER A 14 7.96 10.50 -0.99
N LYS A 15 8.82 9.53 -0.67
CA LYS A 15 8.67 8.13 -1.07
C LYS A 15 8.71 7.22 0.15
N ARG A 16 7.86 6.20 0.16
CA ARG A 16 7.84 5.14 1.18
C ARG A 16 7.60 3.80 0.51
N MET A 17 8.30 2.77 0.98
CA MET A 17 8.13 1.40 0.53
C MET A 17 7.66 0.55 1.70
N ILE A 18 6.66 -0.29 1.47
CA ILE A 18 5.95 -1.02 2.52
C ILE A 18 5.67 -2.46 2.06
N PRO A 19 5.95 -3.48 2.89
CA PRO A 19 5.51 -4.85 2.60
C PRO A 19 4.01 -5.03 2.88
N ALA A 20 3.24 -5.34 1.83
CA ALA A 20 1.81 -5.64 1.91
C ALA A 20 1.29 -6.31 0.63
N LEU A 21 0.13 -6.95 0.71
CA LEU A 21 -0.54 -7.64 -0.41
C LEU A 21 0.32 -8.74 -1.04
N GLY A 22 1.16 -9.39 -0.24
CA GLY A 22 2.13 -10.39 -0.72
C GLY A 22 3.28 -9.82 -1.56
N THR A 23 3.50 -8.50 -1.57
CA THR A 23 4.55 -7.83 -2.34
C THR A 23 5.08 -6.56 -1.62
N PHE A 24 5.85 -5.73 -2.32
CA PHE A 24 6.23 -4.39 -1.88
C PHE A 24 5.37 -3.32 -2.59
N VAL A 25 4.73 -2.47 -1.80
CA VAL A 25 3.98 -1.30 -2.27
C VAL A 25 4.85 -0.07 -2.16
N ARG A 26 4.98 0.69 -3.27
CA ARG A 26 5.67 1.97 -3.31
C ARG A 26 4.66 3.11 -3.32
N LEU A 27 4.74 3.97 -2.30
CA LEU A 27 3.98 5.21 -2.22
C LEU A 27 4.88 6.38 -2.64
N GLU A 28 4.42 7.15 -3.61
CA GLU A 28 5.03 8.43 -4.01
C GLU A 28 3.98 9.53 -3.87
N ILE A 29 4.21 10.47 -2.97
CA ILE A 29 3.25 11.52 -2.62
C ILE A 29 3.96 12.86 -2.74
N ASN A 30 3.31 13.84 -3.36
CA ASN A 30 3.82 15.22 -3.43
C ASN A 30 3.45 16.02 -2.17
N LEU A 31 3.85 15.50 -1.01
CA LEU A 31 3.75 16.12 0.31
C LEU A 31 5.08 15.85 1.02
N GLN A 32 5.39 16.63 2.06
CA GLN A 32 6.61 16.47 2.86
C GLN A 32 6.30 16.53 4.36
N GLY A 33 7.27 16.13 5.19
CA GLY A 33 7.18 16.25 6.64
C GLY A 33 6.01 15.47 7.26
N GLU A 34 5.33 16.10 8.21
CA GLU A 34 4.24 15.48 8.98
C GLU A 34 3.03 15.10 8.11
N GLU A 35 2.69 15.91 7.11
CA GLU A 35 1.56 15.64 6.20
C GLU A 35 1.80 14.36 5.39
N PHE A 36 3.03 14.16 4.91
CA PHE A 36 3.42 12.93 4.24
C PHE A 36 3.35 11.72 5.19
N LEU A 37 3.86 11.86 6.42
CA LEU A 37 3.83 10.77 7.40
C LEU A 37 2.39 10.39 7.74
N PHE A 38 1.53 11.37 7.99
CA PHE A 38 0.11 11.17 8.24
C PHE A 38 -0.56 10.43 7.09
N LEU A 39 -0.50 10.98 5.87
CA LEU A 39 -1.18 10.39 4.72
C LEU A 39 -0.63 9.00 4.35
N SER A 40 0.70 8.81 4.42
CA SER A 40 1.30 7.51 4.14
C SER A 40 0.93 6.45 5.18
N ASN A 41 0.68 6.84 6.44
CA ASN A 41 0.17 5.94 7.46
C ASN A 41 -1.31 5.58 7.22
N GLU A 42 -2.14 6.54 6.84
CA GLU A 42 -3.55 6.28 6.50
C GLU A 42 -3.67 5.30 5.33
N VAL A 43 -2.91 5.53 4.26
CA VAL A 43 -2.85 4.61 3.12
C VAL A 43 -2.35 3.22 3.54
N PHE A 44 -1.34 3.16 4.41
CA PHE A 44 -0.84 1.90 4.94
C PHE A 44 -1.89 1.12 5.73
N ASN A 45 -2.63 1.80 6.62
CA ASN A 45 -3.68 1.21 7.42
C ASN A 45 -4.79 0.64 6.53
N GLU A 46 -5.16 1.37 5.48
CA GLU A 46 -6.18 0.93 4.54
C GLU A 46 -5.71 -0.29 3.72
N ILE A 47 -4.46 -0.29 3.25
CA ILE A 47 -3.87 -1.46 2.59
C ILE A 47 -3.90 -2.68 3.51
N LYS A 48 -3.55 -2.52 4.80
CA LYS A 48 -3.60 -3.62 5.78
C LYS A 48 -5.01 -4.11 6.05
N ARG A 49 -6.00 -3.21 6.08
CA ARG A 49 -7.42 -3.56 6.21
C ARG A 49 -7.89 -4.41 5.02
N VAL A 50 -7.54 -4.00 3.80
CA VAL A 50 -7.85 -4.74 2.56
C VAL A 50 -7.14 -6.11 2.56
N GLU A 51 -5.85 -6.14 2.88
CA GLU A 51 -5.07 -7.37 3.00
C GLU A 51 -5.75 -8.35 3.96
N LYS A 52 -6.13 -7.91 5.16
CA LYS A 52 -6.83 -8.76 6.14
C LYS A 52 -8.18 -9.28 5.63
N LYS A 53 -8.93 -8.45 4.88
CA LYS A 53 -10.26 -8.83 4.37
C LYS A 53 -10.19 -9.88 3.27
N PHE A 54 -9.18 -9.79 2.40
CA PHE A 54 -9.06 -10.60 1.18
C PHE A 54 -7.90 -11.60 1.21
N ASN A 55 -7.16 -11.71 2.31
CA ASN A 55 -6.12 -12.71 2.44
C ASN A 55 -6.74 -14.11 2.52
N PHE A 56 -6.56 -14.88 1.44
CA PHE A 56 -7.01 -16.27 1.36
C PHE A 56 -6.34 -17.18 2.39
N PHE A 57 -5.07 -16.90 2.75
CA PHE A 57 -4.34 -17.68 3.74
C PHE A 57 -4.74 -17.34 5.18
N ASP A 58 -5.40 -16.20 5.39
CA ASP A 58 -5.97 -15.85 6.69
C ASP A 58 -7.35 -16.51 6.83
N LEU A 59 -7.42 -17.55 7.67
CA LEU A 59 -8.66 -18.30 7.91
C LEU A 59 -9.77 -17.46 8.58
N THR A 60 -9.42 -16.28 9.12
CA THR A 60 -10.35 -15.33 9.74
C THR A 60 -10.86 -14.26 8.77
N SER A 61 -10.27 -14.19 7.56
CA SER A 61 -10.65 -13.23 6.54
C SER A 61 -12.09 -13.44 6.05
N GLU A 62 -12.68 -12.38 5.50
CA GLU A 62 -14.03 -12.46 4.95
C GLU A 62 -14.09 -13.42 3.76
N ILE A 63 -13.06 -13.39 2.90
CA ILE A 63 -12.98 -14.31 1.75
C ILE A 63 -12.90 -15.78 2.19
N SER A 64 -12.14 -16.08 3.25
CA SER A 64 -12.04 -17.43 3.81
C SER A 64 -13.35 -17.89 4.43
N LYS A 65 -14.12 -16.98 5.03
CA LYS A 65 -15.46 -17.30 5.56
C LYS A 65 -16.45 -17.60 4.44
N LEU A 66 -16.44 -16.81 3.36
CA LEU A 66 -17.30 -17.02 2.19
C LEU A 66 -17.00 -18.35 1.48
N ASN A 67 -15.72 -18.66 1.26
CA ASN A 67 -15.32 -19.92 0.64
C ASN A 67 -15.75 -21.15 1.45
N LYS A 68 -15.78 -21.05 2.79
CA LYS A 68 -16.28 -22.11 3.66
C LYS A 68 -17.80 -22.29 3.60
N THR A 69 -18.54 -21.21 3.31
CA THR A 69 -20.00 -21.25 3.21
C THR A 69 -20.51 -21.73 1.86
N GLU A 70 -19.76 -21.52 0.77
CA GLU A 70 -20.21 -21.89 -0.59
C GLU A 70 -19.77 -23.27 -1.07
N VAL A 71 -18.76 -23.90 -0.45
CA VAL A 71 -18.21 -25.16 -0.96
C VAL A 71 -18.02 -26.19 0.17
N GLY A 72 -18.90 -27.19 0.20
CA GLY A 72 -18.65 -28.51 0.81
C GLY A 72 -17.61 -29.35 0.05
N VAL A 73 -16.68 -28.71 -0.66
CA VAL A 73 -15.60 -29.35 -1.41
C VAL A 73 -14.36 -28.47 -1.24
N GLY A 74 -13.50 -28.87 -0.32
CA GLY A 74 -12.17 -28.30 -0.22
C GLY A 74 -11.43 -28.52 -1.54
N VAL A 75 -10.99 -27.45 -2.19
CA VAL A 75 -10.00 -27.57 -3.24
C VAL A 75 -8.70 -27.96 -2.54
N SER A 76 -8.33 -29.23 -2.74
CA SER A 76 -7.09 -29.86 -2.28
C SER A 76 -5.94 -29.44 -3.17
#